data_AF-A0A914CZM8-F1
#
_entry.id   AF-A0A914CZM8-F1
#
_cell.length_a   1.000
_cell.length_b   1.000
_cell.length_c   1.000
_cell.angle_alpha   90.00
_cell.angle_beta   90.00
_cell.angle_gamma   90.00
#
_symmetry.space_group_name_H-M   'P 1'
#
loop_
_entity.id
_entity.type
_entity.pdbx_description
1 polymer ?
#
loop_
_entity_poly.entity_id
_entity_poly.type
_entity_poly.pdbx_seq_one_letter_code
_entity_poly.pdbx_strand_id
1 'polypeptide(L)'
;MICPIKISTALPVILLLLKSCTTQSSIKSTAEFSQSFATFSSQQLSSQINRRNPDQNIVCQIIVYLKRALNQSAEAKCLVYKGLIDMVKRNPTFMVQVADLLHSHAKNIPKILLAKNFAEVFGKAGVLLKHPLPQLLQAFGTLQRILIGQAYTATTRSQVNSQKFRDDELTRKIEEFINEVLEQALEKDLEDLSLDKVAFTETGNQGSNKVKIHLVFAQMMLQLYDVLIAIVWGDGTLDNEDTVKRMANLAAKKKKLIEVLNECNKTNKEKKAKNQ
;
A
#
# COMPACT_ATOMS: atom_id res chain seq x y z
N MET A 1 3.62 8.84 23.25
CA MET A 1 3.52 9.44 21.89
C MET A 1 4.95 9.66 21.40
N ILE A 2 5.42 8.89 20.41
CA ILE A 2 6.81 9.01 19.90
C ILE A 2 6.85 10.20 18.93
N CYS A 3 7.83 11.08 19.06
CA CYS A 3 7.96 12.29 18.24
C CYS A 3 8.03 11.93 16.74
N PRO A 4 7.27 12.59 15.85
CA PRO A 4 7.20 12.28 14.41
C PRO A 4 8.58 12.33 13.71
N ILE A 5 9.48 13.20 14.17
CA ILE A 5 10.87 13.31 13.68
C ILE A 5 11.65 12.01 13.92
N LYS A 6 11.47 11.38 15.10
CA LYS A 6 12.15 10.13 15.44
C LYS A 6 11.63 8.94 14.62
N ILE A 7 10.37 8.98 14.18
CA ILE A 7 9.76 7.91 13.38
C ILE A 7 10.25 7.98 11.93
N SER A 8 10.29 9.18 11.35
CA SER A 8 10.84 9.41 9.99
C SER A 8 12.28 8.88 9.86
N THR A 9 13.10 8.97 10.90
CA THR A 9 14.48 8.46 10.89
C THR A 9 14.60 6.99 11.28
N ALA A 10 13.84 6.52 12.29
CA ALA A 10 13.96 5.14 12.77
C ALA A 10 13.26 4.12 11.87
N LEU A 11 12.14 4.49 11.22
CA LEU A 11 11.37 3.57 10.40
C LEU A 11 12.15 3.08 9.16
N PRO A 12 12.86 3.92 8.40
CA PRO A 12 13.76 3.46 7.33
C PRO A 12 14.83 2.50 7.83
N VAL A 13 15.43 2.75 8.99
CA VAL A 13 16.44 1.86 9.59
C VAL A 13 15.82 0.50 9.94
N ILE A 14 14.63 0.49 10.54
CA ILE A 14 13.90 -0.75 10.85
C ILE A 14 13.55 -1.52 9.57
N LEU A 15 13.12 -0.83 8.51
CA LEU A 15 12.84 -1.45 7.21
C LEU A 15 14.10 -1.98 6.52
N LEU A 16 15.24 -1.31 6.70
CA LEU A 16 16.54 -1.82 6.24
C LEU A 16 16.97 -3.07 7.00
N LEU A 17 16.79 -3.11 8.32
CA LEU A 17 17.04 -4.30 9.12
C LEU A 17 16.16 -5.46 8.67
N LEU A 18 14.86 -5.20 8.45
CA LEU A 18 13.91 -6.17 7.91
C LEU A 18 14.38 -6.74 6.55
N LYS A 19 14.87 -5.86 5.67
CA LYS A 19 15.42 -6.23 4.37
C LYS A 19 16.67 -7.11 4.51
N SER A 20 17.55 -6.83 5.45
CA SER A 20 18.79 -7.61 5.68
C SER A 20 18.50 -9.00 6.24
N CYS A 21 17.58 -9.11 7.22
CA CYS A 21 17.17 -10.39 7.80
C CYS A 21 16.50 -11.33 6.78
N THR A 22 15.79 -10.77 5.79
CA THR A 22 15.13 -11.58 4.75
C THR A 22 16.05 -12.01 3.62
N THR A 23 17.11 -11.26 3.30
CA THR A 23 18.12 -11.68 2.32
C THR A 23 18.96 -12.87 2.78
N GLN A 24 19.28 -12.97 4.07
CA GLN A 24 20.12 -14.06 4.59
C GLN A 24 19.37 -15.40 4.67
N SER A 25 18.05 -15.40 4.84
CA SER A 25 17.24 -16.63 4.84
C SER A 25 17.20 -17.38 3.49
N SER A 26 17.56 -16.72 2.38
CA SER A 26 17.70 -17.35 1.06
C SER A 26 19.04 -18.08 0.90
N ILE A 27 20.03 -17.72 1.72
CA ILE A 27 21.29 -18.47 1.85
C ILE A 27 20.99 -19.66 2.76
N LYS A 28 20.24 -20.64 2.24
CA LYS A 28 20.34 -22.01 2.74
C LYS A 28 21.79 -22.41 2.55
N SER A 29 22.59 -22.28 3.61
CA SER A 29 23.93 -22.84 3.81
C SER A 29 24.53 -23.51 2.56
N THR A 30 24.90 -22.73 1.55
CA THR A 30 25.95 -23.12 0.62
C THR A 30 27.25 -22.85 1.36
N ALA A 31 27.51 -23.68 2.37
CA ALA A 31 28.83 -23.86 2.95
C ALA A 31 29.78 -24.56 1.95
N GLU A 32 29.70 -24.18 0.68
CA GLU A 32 30.53 -24.66 -0.43
C GLU A 32 31.14 -23.49 -1.21
N PHE A 33 31.13 -22.26 -0.67
CA PHE A 33 31.96 -21.18 -1.21
C PHE A 33 33.26 -21.05 -0.41
N SER A 34 34.34 -21.53 -1.04
CA SER A 34 35.75 -21.24 -0.81
C SER A 34 36.37 -21.79 0.49
N GLN A 35 36.69 -23.08 0.49
CA GLN A 35 37.71 -23.68 1.37
C GLN A 35 39.01 -23.86 0.58
N SER A 36 39.72 -22.77 0.32
CA SER A 36 41.16 -22.84 0.12
C SER A 36 41.78 -22.73 1.51
N PHE A 37 42.34 -23.83 2.02
CA PHE A 37 42.85 -24.08 3.38
C PHE A 37 41.86 -24.74 4.37
N ALA A 38 41.86 -26.07 4.31
CA ALA A 38 41.38 -26.94 5.37
C ALA A 38 42.16 -26.70 6.68
N THR A 39 41.44 -26.52 7.79
CA THR A 39 41.88 -26.94 9.12
C THR A 39 40.75 -27.72 9.78
N PHE A 40 41.07 -28.95 10.18
CA PHE A 40 40.16 -30.07 10.44
C PHE A 40 39.30 -29.95 11.73
N SER A 41 39.27 -28.78 12.38
CA SER A 41 38.57 -28.58 13.68
C SER A 41 37.31 -27.70 13.59
N SER A 42 37.01 -27.10 12.44
CA SER A 42 35.86 -26.18 12.30
C SER A 42 34.59 -26.85 11.74
N GLN A 43 34.67 -28.09 11.25
CA GLN A 43 33.54 -28.78 10.61
C GLN A 43 32.52 -29.36 11.59
N GLN A 44 32.80 -29.38 12.90
CA GLN A 44 31.82 -29.84 13.90
C GLN A 44 30.97 -28.73 14.52
N LEU A 45 31.27 -27.45 14.24
CA LEU A 45 30.41 -26.35 14.71
C LEU A 45 29.23 -26.09 13.78
N SER A 46 29.34 -26.38 12.48
CA SER A 46 28.29 -26.09 11.50
C SER A 46 27.07 -27.02 11.57
N SER A 47 27.20 -28.19 12.22
CA SER A 47 26.07 -29.10 12.46
C SER A 47 25.29 -28.79 13.75
N GLN A 48 25.88 -28.00 14.68
CA GLN A 48 25.29 -27.65 15.97
C GLN A 48 24.97 -26.15 16.16
N ILE A 49 25.36 -25.26 15.24
CA ILE A 49 24.84 -23.88 15.21
C ILE A 49 23.40 -23.91 14.70
N ASN A 50 22.51 -24.25 15.62
CA ASN A 50 21.10 -23.88 15.69
C ASN A 50 20.45 -23.48 14.35
N ARG A 51 19.83 -24.46 13.69
CA ARG A 51 18.67 -24.30 12.80
C ARG A 51 17.44 -23.71 13.53
N ARG A 52 17.63 -22.85 14.52
CA ARG A 52 16.57 -22.22 15.31
C ARG A 52 16.35 -20.80 14.85
N ASN A 53 15.65 -20.61 13.73
CA ASN A 53 14.79 -19.45 13.41
C ASN A 53 15.04 -18.12 14.18
N PRO A 54 16.27 -17.57 14.32
CA PRO A 54 16.46 -16.36 15.10
C PRO A 54 15.90 -15.18 14.29
N ASP A 55 16.12 -15.26 12.97
CA ASP A 55 15.65 -14.34 11.96
C ASP A 55 14.12 -14.25 11.94
N GLN A 56 13.38 -15.36 12.10
CA GLN A 56 11.91 -15.29 12.12
C GLN A 56 11.40 -14.62 13.39
N ASN A 57 11.99 -14.88 14.56
CA ASN A 57 11.61 -14.22 15.80
C ASN A 57 11.91 -12.72 15.76
N ILE A 58 13.07 -12.33 15.21
CA ILE A 58 13.45 -10.92 15.00
C ILE A 58 12.49 -10.26 14.00
N VAL A 59 12.18 -10.92 12.88
CA VAL A 59 11.21 -10.41 11.89
C VAL A 59 9.82 -10.26 12.50
N CYS A 60 9.34 -11.21 13.31
CA CYS A 60 8.08 -11.09 14.02
C CYS A 60 8.06 -9.90 14.99
N GLN A 61 9.15 -9.66 15.73
CA GLN A 61 9.27 -8.47 16.57
C GLN A 61 9.26 -7.17 15.74
N ILE A 62 9.97 -7.13 14.62
CA ILE A 62 9.94 -5.99 13.69
C ILE A 62 8.50 -5.77 13.18
N ILE A 63 7.78 -6.82 12.80
CA ILE A 63 6.37 -6.74 12.38
C ILE A 63 5.49 -6.12 13.48
N VAL A 64 5.72 -6.44 14.76
CA VAL A 64 5.01 -5.81 15.88
C VAL A 64 5.31 -4.29 15.97
N TYR A 65 6.55 -3.88 15.74
CA TYR A 65 6.90 -2.45 15.64
C TYR A 65 6.22 -1.77 14.45
N LEU A 66 6.19 -2.42 13.29
CA LEU A 66 5.50 -1.91 12.10
C LEU A 66 3.99 -1.77 12.34
N LYS A 67 3.36 -2.70 13.07
CA LYS A 67 1.94 -2.60 13.47
C LYS A 67 1.66 -1.31 14.26
N ARG A 68 2.59 -0.89 15.14
CA ARG A 68 2.46 0.39 15.87
C ARG A 68 2.66 1.60 14.95
N ALA A 69 3.54 1.49 13.95
CA ALA A 69 3.76 2.53 12.95
C ALA A 69 2.54 2.74 12.03
N LEU A 70 1.71 1.72 11.82
CA LEU A 70 0.44 1.84 11.10
C LEU A 70 -0.60 2.74 11.78
N ASN A 71 -0.41 3.08 13.06
CA ASN A 71 -1.28 4.02 13.79
C ASN A 71 -0.73 5.45 13.82
N GLN A 72 0.30 5.75 13.02
CA GLN A 72 0.96 7.06 12.98
C GLN A 72 0.50 7.88 11.76
N SER A 73 1.32 8.84 11.31
CA SER A 73 1.05 9.70 10.15
C SER A 73 0.88 8.89 8.86
N ALA A 74 0.22 9.48 7.85
CA ALA A 74 0.08 8.86 6.53
C ALA A 74 1.45 8.54 5.91
N GLU A 75 2.46 9.38 6.08
CA GLU A 75 3.82 9.12 5.59
C GLU A 75 4.40 7.84 6.19
N ALA A 76 4.27 7.64 7.52
CA ALA A 76 4.72 6.43 8.17
C ALA A 76 3.96 5.19 7.65
N LYS A 77 2.64 5.29 7.46
CA LYS A 77 1.82 4.21 6.86
C LYS A 77 2.32 3.84 5.46
N CYS A 78 2.57 4.82 4.60
CA CYS A 78 3.11 4.60 3.25
C CYS A 78 4.45 3.84 3.28
N LEU A 79 5.36 4.25 4.17
CA LEU A 79 6.67 3.59 4.33
C LEU A 79 6.50 2.15 4.81
N VAL A 80 5.60 1.89 5.77
CA VAL A 80 5.29 0.54 6.24
C VAL A 80 4.74 -0.32 5.10
N TYR A 81 3.75 0.16 4.35
CA TYR A 81 3.18 -0.60 3.23
C TYR A 81 4.24 -1.01 2.22
N LYS A 82 5.06 -0.05 1.78
CA LYS A 82 6.15 -0.31 0.84
C LYS A 82 7.14 -1.33 1.40
N GLY A 83 7.57 -1.14 2.65
CA GLY A 83 8.54 -2.01 3.30
C GLY A 83 8.04 -3.46 3.49
N LEU A 84 6.77 -3.63 3.85
CA LEU A 84 6.13 -4.95 3.96
C LEU A 84 6.06 -5.65 2.60
N ILE A 85 5.71 -4.93 1.53
CA ILE A 85 5.67 -5.50 0.18
C ILE A 85 7.07 -5.86 -0.33
N ASP A 86 8.08 -5.01 -0.09
CA ASP A 86 9.46 -5.30 -0.45
C ASP A 86 9.99 -6.52 0.30
N MET A 87 9.54 -6.74 1.54
CA MET A 87 9.82 -7.95 2.31
C MET A 87 9.20 -9.19 1.65
N VAL A 88 7.90 -9.16 1.33
CA VAL A 88 7.20 -10.32 0.72
C VAL A 88 7.80 -10.68 -0.64
N LYS A 89 8.16 -9.69 -1.46
CA LYS A 89 8.83 -9.92 -2.75
C LYS A 89 10.15 -10.67 -2.61
N ARG A 90 10.89 -10.45 -1.51
CA ARG A 90 12.19 -11.10 -1.25
C ARG A 90 12.01 -12.45 -0.58
N ASN A 91 11.10 -12.54 0.38
CA ASN A 91 10.81 -13.74 1.12
C ASN A 91 9.29 -13.95 1.21
N PRO A 92 8.71 -14.73 0.29
CA PRO A 92 7.27 -14.98 0.28
C PRO A 92 6.73 -15.79 1.45
N THR A 93 7.59 -16.38 2.31
CA THR A 93 7.15 -17.09 3.53
C THR A 93 6.39 -16.17 4.50
N PHE A 94 6.59 -14.85 4.41
CA PHE A 94 5.89 -13.87 5.26
C PHE A 94 4.56 -13.36 4.67
N MET A 95 4.13 -13.87 3.51
CA MET A 95 2.99 -13.32 2.78
C MET A 95 1.70 -13.35 3.61
N VAL A 96 1.41 -14.47 4.27
CA VAL A 96 0.21 -14.64 5.11
C VAL A 96 0.21 -13.62 6.25
N GLN A 97 1.32 -13.50 6.98
CA GLN A 97 1.46 -12.60 8.12
C GLN A 97 1.33 -11.12 7.70
N VAL A 98 1.91 -10.76 6.55
CA VAL A 98 1.79 -9.41 6.00
C VAL A 98 0.38 -9.10 5.58
N ALA A 99 -0.27 -10.01 4.87
CA ALA A 99 -1.63 -9.81 4.42
C ALA A 99 -2.62 -9.75 5.59
N ASP A 100 -2.47 -10.60 6.62
CA ASP A 100 -3.27 -10.52 7.83
C ASP A 100 -3.08 -9.18 8.56
N LEU A 101 -1.84 -8.68 8.64
CA LEU A 101 -1.56 -7.38 9.22
C LEU A 101 -2.22 -6.24 8.42
N LEU A 102 -2.07 -6.24 7.10
CA LEU A 102 -2.64 -5.21 6.23
C LEU A 102 -4.17 -5.29 6.21
N HIS A 103 -4.75 -6.48 6.20
CA HIS A 103 -6.19 -6.69 6.26
C HIS A 103 -6.78 -6.28 7.61
N SER A 104 -6.10 -6.61 8.72
CA SER A 104 -6.48 -6.10 10.04
C SER A 104 -6.42 -4.56 10.09
N HIS A 105 -5.45 -3.94 9.42
CA HIS A 105 -5.38 -2.49 9.31
C HIS A 105 -6.51 -1.91 8.45
N ALA A 106 -6.77 -2.53 7.29
CA ALA A 106 -7.80 -2.14 6.33
C ALA A 106 -9.20 -2.07 6.95
N LYS A 107 -9.54 -3.01 7.84
CA LYS A 107 -10.82 -3.02 8.58
C LYS A 107 -11.08 -1.74 9.39
N ASN A 108 -10.03 -1.02 9.78
CA ASN A 108 -10.15 0.22 10.55
C ASN A 108 -10.20 1.47 9.66
N ILE A 109 -10.08 1.33 8.33
CA ILE A 109 -10.18 2.45 7.41
C ILE A 109 -11.66 2.75 7.17
N PRO A 110 -12.06 4.03 7.18
CA PRO A 110 -13.43 4.40 6.88
C PRO A 110 -13.86 3.84 5.53
N LYS A 111 -14.94 3.06 5.54
CA LYS A 111 -15.49 2.45 4.33
C LYS A 111 -15.99 3.52 3.36
N ILE A 112 -16.63 4.57 3.88
CA ILE A 112 -17.22 5.62 3.05
C ILE A 112 -16.16 6.63 2.61
N LEU A 113 -15.91 6.71 1.31
CA LEU A 113 -15.06 7.70 0.64
C LEU A 113 -15.63 9.13 0.76
N LEU A 114 -15.39 9.79 1.90
CA LEU A 114 -15.72 11.20 2.12
C LEU A 114 -14.51 11.97 2.63
N ALA A 115 -14.34 13.22 2.18
CA ALA A 115 -13.16 14.02 2.50
C ALA A 115 -12.84 14.10 4.00
N LYS A 116 -13.87 14.29 4.84
CA LYS A 116 -13.75 14.35 6.31
C LYS A 116 -13.18 13.09 6.97
N ASN A 117 -13.34 11.94 6.32
CA ASN A 117 -12.86 10.66 6.82
C ASN A 117 -11.37 10.43 6.52
N PHE A 118 -10.88 11.07 5.45
CA PHE A 118 -9.54 10.82 4.91
C PHE A 118 -8.56 11.97 5.15
N ALA A 119 -9.02 13.17 5.45
CA ALA A 119 -8.17 14.32 5.77
C ALA A 119 -8.66 15.09 7.01
N GLU A 120 -7.74 15.65 7.79
CA GLU A 120 -8.04 16.46 8.98
C GLU A 120 -7.12 17.67 9.11
N VAL A 121 -7.58 18.64 9.89
CA VAL A 121 -6.78 19.80 10.29
C VAL A 121 -5.83 19.41 11.42
N PHE A 122 -4.55 19.68 11.25
CA PHE A 122 -3.53 19.41 12.25
C PHE A 122 -2.87 20.71 12.73
N GLY A 123 -3.44 21.29 13.79
CA GLY A 123 -2.94 22.51 14.43
C GLY A 123 -2.71 23.67 13.45
N LYS A 124 -1.59 24.38 13.61
CA LYS A 124 -1.14 25.44 12.67
C LYS A 124 -0.44 24.89 11.42
N ALA A 125 -0.13 23.60 11.38
CA ALA A 125 0.65 22.96 10.32
C ALA A 125 -0.15 22.72 9.02
N GLY A 126 -1.47 22.92 9.06
CA GLY A 126 -2.35 22.80 7.90
C GLY A 126 -3.22 21.55 7.94
N VAL A 127 -3.55 21.01 6.77
CA VAL A 127 -4.41 19.84 6.62
C VAL A 127 -3.56 18.64 6.23
N LEU A 128 -3.76 17.51 6.91
CA LEU A 128 -3.02 16.27 6.70
C LEU A 128 -3.95 15.13 6.28
N LEU A 129 -3.41 14.23 5.46
CA LEU A 129 -4.08 12.98 5.11
C LEU A 129 -3.98 12.00 6.28
N LYS A 130 -5.11 11.38 6.66
CA LYS A 130 -5.15 10.32 7.69
C LYS A 130 -4.77 8.98 7.11
N HIS A 131 -5.41 8.58 6.01
CA HIS A 131 -5.32 7.23 5.46
C HIS A 131 -4.86 7.29 4.00
N PRO A 132 -3.63 6.86 3.69
CA PRO A 132 -3.15 6.75 2.32
C PRO A 132 -3.73 5.49 1.65
N LEU A 133 -5.04 5.54 1.36
CA LEU A 133 -5.79 4.44 0.76
C LEU A 133 -5.20 3.95 -0.56
N PRO A 134 -4.76 4.82 -1.50
CA PRO A 134 -4.14 4.35 -2.75
C PRO A 134 -2.91 3.47 -2.50
N GLN A 135 -2.06 3.85 -1.55
CA GLN A 135 -0.85 3.11 -1.22
C GLN A 135 -1.15 1.77 -0.55
N LEU A 136 -2.19 1.71 0.30
CA LEU A 136 -2.65 0.45 0.86
C LEU A 136 -3.22 -0.47 -0.22
N LEU A 137 -4.09 0.06 -1.08
CA LEU A 137 -4.69 -0.70 -2.17
C LEU A 137 -3.62 -1.22 -3.14
N GLN A 138 -2.61 -0.40 -3.46
CA GLN A 138 -1.45 -0.82 -4.25
C GLN A 138 -0.66 -1.95 -3.58
N ALA A 139 -0.57 -1.97 -2.24
CA ALA A 139 0.05 -3.06 -1.51
C ALA A 139 -0.74 -4.36 -1.70
N PHE A 140 -2.07 -4.33 -1.53
CA PHE A 140 -2.95 -5.47 -1.80
C PHE A 140 -2.87 -5.97 -3.24
N GLY A 141 -2.97 -5.08 -4.24
CA GLY A 141 -2.83 -5.46 -5.65
C GLY A 141 -1.44 -6.01 -5.99
N THR A 142 -0.40 -5.64 -5.23
CA THR A 142 0.92 -6.26 -5.38
C THR A 142 0.98 -7.65 -4.76
N LEU A 143 0.36 -7.87 -3.59
CA LEU A 143 0.25 -9.20 -3.00
C LEU A 143 -0.52 -10.16 -3.92
N GLN A 144 -1.63 -9.70 -4.49
CA GLN A 144 -2.41 -10.47 -5.47
C GLN A 144 -1.54 -10.90 -6.66
N ARG A 145 -0.77 -9.97 -7.24
CA ARG A 145 0.14 -10.30 -8.35
C ARG A 145 1.22 -11.31 -7.96
N ILE A 146 1.76 -11.25 -6.74
CA ILE A 146 2.75 -12.23 -6.28
C ILE A 146 2.09 -13.61 -6.14
N LEU A 147 0.87 -13.69 -5.58
CA LEU A 147 0.10 -14.94 -5.47
C LEU A 147 -0.16 -15.56 -6.85
N ILE A 148 -0.65 -14.75 -7.79
CA ILE A 148 -0.92 -15.17 -9.17
C ILE A 148 0.38 -15.70 -9.81
N GLY A 149 1.49 -14.95 -9.71
CA GLY A 149 2.78 -15.37 -10.25
C GLY A 149 3.28 -16.69 -9.66
N GLN A 150 3.12 -16.88 -8.35
CA GLN A 150 3.47 -18.13 -7.68
C GLN A 150 2.62 -19.31 -8.19
N ALA A 151 1.31 -19.10 -8.33
CA ALA A 151 0.41 -20.12 -8.88
C ALA A 151 0.82 -20.54 -10.29
N TYR A 152 1.13 -19.58 -11.19
CA TYR A 152 1.62 -19.89 -12.54
C TYR A 152 2.91 -20.71 -12.50
N THR A 153 3.91 -20.31 -11.71
CA THR A 153 5.17 -21.05 -11.62
C THR A 153 5.01 -22.47 -11.04
N ALA A 154 4.04 -22.67 -10.16
CA ALA A 154 3.74 -23.98 -9.59
C ALA A 154 3.06 -24.91 -10.60
N THR A 155 2.13 -24.38 -11.41
CA THR A 155 1.44 -25.13 -12.48
C THR A 155 2.41 -25.59 -13.58
N THR A 156 3.38 -24.74 -13.97
CA THR A 156 4.38 -25.10 -14.99
C THR A 156 5.42 -26.13 -14.50
N ARG A 157 5.65 -26.26 -13.19
CA ARG A 157 6.72 -27.11 -12.63
C ARG A 157 6.29 -28.49 -12.13
N SER A 158 5.04 -28.91 -12.32
CA SER A 158 4.52 -30.23 -11.89
C SER A 158 4.95 -30.67 -10.47
N GLN A 159 5.09 -29.73 -9.54
CA GLN A 159 5.43 -30.07 -8.15
C GLN A 159 4.16 -30.41 -7.39
N VAL A 160 4.02 -31.69 -7.00
CA VAL A 160 2.91 -32.33 -6.28
C VAL A 160 2.62 -31.73 -4.87
N ASN A 161 3.36 -30.70 -4.46
CA ASN A 161 3.14 -29.96 -3.19
C ASN A 161 2.56 -28.54 -3.41
N SER A 162 2.04 -28.23 -4.60
CA SER A 162 1.52 -26.92 -5.00
C SER A 162 0.23 -26.48 -4.29
N GLN A 163 -0.45 -27.39 -3.60
CA GLN A 163 -1.66 -27.09 -2.80
C GLN A 163 -1.38 -26.16 -1.60
N LYS A 164 -0.13 -26.00 -1.16
CA LYS A 164 0.22 -25.19 0.03
C LYS A 164 0.36 -23.68 -0.22
N PHE A 165 0.24 -23.20 -1.46
CA PHE A 165 0.59 -21.82 -1.81
C PHE A 165 -0.58 -20.93 -2.25
N ARG A 166 -1.74 -21.50 -2.62
CA ARG A 166 -3.00 -20.73 -2.60
C ARG A 166 -3.63 -20.96 -1.24
N ASP A 167 -3.31 -20.08 -0.30
CA ASP A 167 -4.19 -19.91 0.84
C ASP A 167 -5.46 -19.23 0.29
N ASP A 168 -6.52 -20.02 0.09
CA ASP A 168 -7.79 -19.55 -0.46
C ASP A 168 -8.38 -18.44 0.41
N GLU A 169 -8.16 -18.50 1.72
CA GLU A 169 -8.60 -17.46 2.66
C GLU A 169 -7.80 -16.18 2.51
N LEU A 170 -6.48 -16.28 2.28
CA LEU A 170 -5.64 -15.13 1.96
C LEU A 170 -6.08 -14.46 0.65
N THR A 171 -6.30 -15.25 -0.40
CA THR A 171 -6.73 -14.75 -1.71
C THR A 171 -8.08 -14.04 -1.58
N ARG A 172 -9.03 -14.66 -0.90
CA ARG A 172 -10.36 -14.10 -0.60
C ARG A 172 -10.28 -12.77 0.14
N LYS A 173 -9.45 -12.67 1.19
CA LYS A 173 -9.25 -11.41 1.95
C LYS A 173 -8.70 -10.27 1.07
N ILE A 174 -7.78 -10.60 0.17
CA ILE A 174 -7.17 -9.61 -0.74
C ILE A 174 -8.22 -9.12 -1.74
N GLU A 175 -8.95 -10.05 -2.37
CA GLU A 175 -10.00 -9.74 -3.34
C GLU A 175 -11.17 -8.98 -2.71
N GLU A 176 -11.61 -9.38 -1.52
CA GLU A 176 -12.69 -8.72 -0.77
C GLU A 176 -12.39 -7.23 -0.56
N PHE A 177 -11.18 -6.90 -0.09
CA PHE A 177 -10.78 -5.51 0.12
C PHE A 177 -10.65 -4.72 -1.19
N ILE A 178 -10.04 -5.33 -2.23
CA ILE A 178 -9.89 -4.67 -3.53
C ILE A 178 -11.26 -4.37 -4.14
N ASN A 179 -12.17 -5.35 -4.15
CA ASN A 179 -13.50 -5.23 -4.72
C ASN A 179 -14.35 -4.23 -3.93
N GLU A 180 -14.29 -4.22 -2.59
CA GLU A 180 -15.01 -3.23 -1.78
C GLU A 180 -14.63 -1.79 -2.15
N VAL A 181 -13.34 -1.51 -2.37
CA VAL A 181 -12.87 -0.18 -2.76
C VAL A 181 -13.20 0.13 -4.22
N LEU A 182 -13.08 -0.86 -5.10
CA LEU A 182 -13.38 -0.73 -6.53
C LEU A 182 -14.85 -0.40 -6.77
N GLU A 183 -15.77 -1.17 -6.18
CA GLU A 183 -17.21 -0.95 -6.36
C GLU A 183 -17.61 0.42 -5.83
N GLN A 184 -17.10 0.85 -4.68
CA GLN A 184 -17.38 2.20 -4.20
C GLN A 184 -16.87 3.32 -5.11
N ALA A 185 -15.72 3.14 -5.75
CA ALA A 185 -15.19 4.11 -6.70
C ALA A 185 -15.98 4.12 -8.02
N LEU A 186 -16.56 2.98 -8.41
CA LEU A 186 -17.40 2.85 -9.60
C LEU A 186 -18.83 3.37 -9.38
N GLU A 187 -19.39 3.17 -8.19
CA GLU A 187 -20.75 3.60 -7.85
C GLU A 187 -20.84 5.11 -7.60
N LYS A 188 -19.88 5.69 -6.87
CA LYS A 188 -19.97 7.10 -6.42
C LYS A 188 -19.51 8.08 -7.47
N ASP A 189 -20.34 9.07 -7.78
CA ASP A 189 -19.95 10.19 -8.62
C ASP A 189 -19.22 11.28 -7.81
N LEU A 190 -18.71 12.32 -8.49
CA LEU A 190 -17.92 13.36 -7.82
C LEU A 190 -18.75 14.14 -6.81
N GLU A 191 -20.05 14.30 -7.08
CA GLU A 191 -21.04 14.92 -6.22
C GLU A 191 -21.20 14.12 -4.91
N ASP A 192 -21.34 12.79 -5.00
CA ASP A 192 -21.44 11.90 -3.83
C ASP A 192 -20.20 11.94 -2.95
N LEU A 193 -19.03 12.17 -3.57
CA LEU A 193 -17.74 12.32 -2.90
C LEU A 193 -17.53 13.73 -2.32
N SER A 194 -18.45 14.67 -2.59
CA SER A 194 -18.30 16.10 -2.28
C SER A 194 -17.02 16.69 -2.89
N LEU A 195 -16.80 16.39 -4.18
CA LEU A 195 -15.67 16.83 -5.02
C LEU A 195 -16.16 17.68 -6.20
N ASP A 196 -17.27 18.37 -6.03
CA ASP A 196 -17.85 19.28 -7.00
C ASP A 196 -17.25 20.69 -6.87
N LYS A 197 -17.61 21.60 -7.79
CA LYS A 197 -17.12 22.98 -7.78
C LYS A 197 -17.47 23.72 -6.48
N VAL A 198 -18.61 23.39 -5.88
CA VAL A 198 -19.10 24.04 -4.65
C VAL A 198 -18.15 23.73 -3.49
N ALA A 199 -17.71 22.47 -3.33
CA ALA A 199 -16.76 22.06 -2.30
C ALA A 199 -15.42 22.86 -2.32
N PHE A 200 -15.01 23.36 -3.49
CA PHE A 200 -13.77 24.15 -3.65
C PHE A 200 -13.99 25.67 -3.66
N THR A 201 -15.24 26.14 -3.62
CA THR A 201 -15.60 27.56 -3.71
C THR A 201 -16.38 28.09 -2.51
N GLU A 202 -16.94 27.22 -1.67
CA GLU A 202 -17.62 27.54 -0.40
C GLU A 202 -16.63 28.02 0.68
N THR A 203 -16.06 29.19 0.47
CA THR A 203 -15.62 30.20 1.45
C THR A 203 -14.80 31.19 0.64
N GLY A 204 -15.09 32.50 0.75
CA GLY A 204 -14.42 33.57 0.00
C GLY A 204 -12.90 33.68 0.15
N ASN A 205 -12.25 32.71 0.81
CA ASN A 205 -10.82 32.50 0.84
C ASN A 205 -10.49 31.00 0.70
N GLN A 206 -9.83 30.62 -0.39
CA GLN A 206 -9.14 29.34 -0.63
C GLN A 206 -8.06 28.97 0.42
N GLY A 207 -7.96 29.74 1.51
CA GLY A 207 -7.15 29.43 2.69
C GLY A 207 -7.89 28.68 3.79
N SER A 208 -9.22 28.53 3.68
CA SER A 208 -10.01 27.84 4.72
C SER A 208 -9.61 26.37 4.83
N ASN A 209 -9.62 25.85 6.05
CA ASN A 209 -9.26 24.47 6.30
C ASN A 209 -10.22 23.48 5.60
N LYS A 210 -11.48 23.87 5.37
CA LYS A 210 -12.47 23.07 4.63
C LYS A 210 -12.00 22.81 3.20
N VAL A 211 -11.65 23.86 2.45
CA VAL A 211 -11.18 23.72 1.05
C VAL A 211 -9.90 22.88 0.97
N LYS A 212 -8.97 23.06 1.92
CA LYS A 212 -7.74 22.25 1.99
C LYS A 212 -8.01 20.77 2.23
N ILE A 213 -9.01 20.41 3.05
CA ILE A 213 -9.46 19.02 3.25
C ILE A 213 -9.94 18.41 1.93
N HIS A 214 -10.79 19.12 1.20
CA HIS A 214 -11.27 18.64 -0.11
C HIS A 214 -10.13 18.51 -1.12
N LEU A 215 -9.15 19.42 -1.11
CA LEU A 215 -8.00 19.36 -2.01
C LEU A 215 -7.08 18.17 -1.74
N VAL A 216 -6.74 17.91 -0.46
CA VAL A 216 -5.96 16.73 -0.06
C VAL A 216 -6.71 15.44 -0.41
N PHE A 217 -8.02 15.40 -0.18
CA PHE A 217 -8.85 14.26 -0.56
C PHE A 217 -8.93 14.05 -2.08
N ALA A 218 -9.08 15.11 -2.87
CA ALA A 218 -9.08 15.05 -4.33
C ALA A 218 -7.76 14.50 -4.88
N GLN A 219 -6.62 14.93 -4.33
CA GLN A 219 -5.30 14.39 -4.68
C GLN A 219 -5.18 12.89 -4.38
N MET A 220 -5.70 12.45 -3.23
CA MET A 220 -5.77 11.03 -2.90
C MET A 220 -6.64 10.26 -3.89
N MET A 221 -7.82 10.79 -4.25
CA MET A 221 -8.73 10.16 -5.21
C MET A 221 -8.12 10.02 -6.61
N LEU A 222 -7.36 11.03 -7.08
CA LEU A 222 -6.63 10.91 -8.35
C LEU A 222 -5.66 9.73 -8.34
N GLN A 223 -4.90 9.57 -7.25
CA GLN A 223 -3.99 8.43 -7.08
C GLN A 223 -4.77 7.11 -6.93
N LEU A 224 -5.94 7.13 -6.28
CA LEU A 224 -6.78 5.95 -6.11
C LEU A 224 -7.25 5.42 -7.47
N TYR A 225 -7.72 6.31 -8.35
CA TYR A 225 -8.14 5.92 -9.70
C TYR A 225 -6.99 5.30 -10.49
N ASP A 226 -5.77 5.85 -10.40
CA ASP A 226 -4.60 5.28 -11.06
C ASP A 226 -4.27 3.86 -10.57
N VAL A 227 -4.33 3.65 -9.26
CA VAL A 227 -4.08 2.34 -8.65
C VAL A 227 -5.17 1.35 -9.05
N LEU A 228 -6.44 1.74 -9.02
CA LEU A 228 -7.57 0.88 -9.40
C LEU A 228 -7.47 0.47 -10.88
N ILE A 229 -7.17 1.41 -11.78
CA ILE A 229 -6.95 1.11 -13.21
C ILE A 229 -5.80 0.10 -13.35
N ALA A 230 -4.69 0.28 -12.63
CA ALA A 230 -3.56 -0.64 -12.67
C ALA A 230 -3.84 -2.03 -12.07
N ILE A 231 -4.79 -2.14 -11.15
CA ILE A 231 -5.24 -3.41 -10.57
C ILE A 231 -6.18 -4.12 -11.55
N VAL A 232 -7.20 -3.43 -12.05
CA VAL A 232 -8.16 -3.98 -13.03
C VAL A 232 -7.45 -4.43 -14.30
N TRP A 233 -6.47 -3.66 -14.78
CA TRP A 233 -5.60 -4.08 -15.90
C TRP A 233 -4.76 -5.32 -15.57
N GLY A 234 -4.27 -5.41 -14.32
CA GLY A 234 -3.38 -6.47 -13.87
C GLY A 234 -4.02 -7.85 -13.75
N ASP A 235 -5.36 -7.93 -13.78
CA ASP A 235 -6.12 -9.18 -13.77
C ASP A 235 -5.98 -9.96 -15.10
N GLY A 236 -5.41 -9.35 -16.15
CA GLY A 236 -5.00 -10.03 -17.38
C GLY A 236 -6.13 -10.46 -18.31
N THR A 237 -7.38 -10.16 -17.96
CA THR A 237 -8.59 -10.49 -18.74
C THR A 237 -9.01 -9.33 -19.65
N LEU A 238 -8.10 -8.85 -20.50
CA LEU A 238 -8.39 -7.73 -21.42
C LEU A 238 -9.42 -8.06 -22.49
N ASP A 239 -9.66 -9.35 -22.73
CA ASP A 239 -10.72 -9.84 -23.62
C ASP A 239 -12.12 -9.71 -23.00
N ASN A 240 -12.20 -9.37 -21.70
CA ASN A 240 -13.46 -9.14 -21.02
C ASN A 240 -13.92 -7.69 -21.20
N GLU A 241 -15.05 -7.51 -21.90
CA GLU A 241 -15.68 -6.21 -22.14
C GLU A 241 -15.97 -5.47 -20.82
N ASP A 242 -16.31 -6.18 -19.75
CA ASP A 242 -16.59 -5.58 -18.44
C ASP A 242 -15.34 -4.98 -17.79
N THR A 243 -14.18 -5.63 -17.93
CA THR A 243 -12.89 -5.12 -17.44
C THR A 243 -12.56 -3.80 -18.13
N VAL A 244 -12.72 -3.74 -19.46
CA VAL A 244 -12.48 -2.53 -20.25
C VAL A 244 -13.45 -1.41 -19.87
N LYS A 245 -14.75 -1.72 -19.70
CA LYS A 245 -15.76 -0.75 -19.24
C LYS A 245 -15.44 -0.16 -17.87
N ARG A 246 -15.04 -1.00 -16.91
CA ARG A 246 -14.64 -0.56 -15.56
C ARG A 246 -13.45 0.38 -15.62
N MET A 247 -12.41 0.02 -16.38
CA MET A 247 -11.24 0.88 -16.58
C MET A 247 -11.60 2.22 -17.24
N ALA A 248 -12.41 2.20 -18.29
CA ALA A 248 -12.86 3.40 -18.99
C ALA A 248 -13.66 4.33 -18.08
N ASN A 249 -14.54 3.78 -17.23
CA ASN A 249 -15.29 4.54 -16.24
C ASN A 249 -14.36 5.22 -15.23
N LEU A 250 -13.44 4.48 -14.62
CA LEU A 250 -12.45 5.05 -13.68
C LEU A 250 -11.61 6.15 -14.33
N ALA A 251 -11.16 5.95 -15.58
CA ALA A 251 -10.41 6.95 -16.33
C ALA A 251 -11.24 8.21 -16.62
N ALA A 252 -12.52 8.04 -16.97
CA ALA A 252 -13.45 9.16 -17.17
C ALA A 252 -13.67 9.95 -15.87
N LYS A 253 -13.88 9.27 -14.73
CA LYS A 253 -14.02 9.92 -13.42
C LYS A 253 -12.76 10.68 -13.02
N LYS A 254 -11.57 10.08 -13.24
CA LYS A 254 -10.29 10.76 -13.03
C LYS A 254 -10.19 12.03 -13.88
N LYS A 255 -10.52 11.96 -15.17
CA LYS A 255 -10.50 13.10 -16.09
C LYS A 255 -11.43 14.22 -15.62
N LYS A 256 -12.68 13.89 -15.27
CA LYS A 256 -13.65 14.85 -14.71
C LYS A 256 -13.10 15.55 -13.46
N LEU A 257 -12.47 14.83 -12.54
CA LEU A 257 -11.88 15.42 -11.33
C LEU A 257 -10.73 16.38 -11.66
N ILE A 258 -9.88 16.05 -12.64
CA ILE A 258 -8.80 16.93 -13.12
C ILE A 258 -9.40 18.22 -13.72
N GLU A 259 -10.48 18.11 -14.50
CA GLU A 259 -11.17 19.26 -15.08
C GLU A 259 -11.73 20.19 -14.00
N VAL A 260 -12.44 19.64 -12.99
CA VAL A 260 -12.95 20.42 -11.84
C VAL A 260 -11.82 21.15 -11.11
N LEU A 261 -10.70 20.48 -10.84
CA LEU A 261 -9.55 21.09 -10.16
C LEU A 261 -8.90 22.20 -11.01
N ASN A 262 -8.79 21.99 -12.33
CA ASN A 262 -8.24 22.98 -13.24
C ASN A 262 -9.13 24.23 -13.34
N GLU A 263 -10.44 24.07 -13.39
CA GLU A 263 -11.39 25.19 -13.40
C GLU A 263 -11.34 25.99 -12.09
N CYS A 264 -11.23 25.31 -10.96
CA CYS A 264 -11.02 25.96 -9.66
C CYS A 264 -9.70 26.75 -9.63
N ASN A 265 -8.63 26.22 -10.22
CA ASN A 265 -7.35 26.93 -10.33
C ASN A 265 -7.40 28.14 -11.26
N LYS A 266 -8.12 28.07 -12.38
CA LYS A 266 -8.28 29.18 -13.34
C LYS A 266 -9.08 30.34 -12.74
N THR A 267 -10.25 30.05 -12.16
CA THR A 267 -11.09 31.06 -11.51
C THR A 267 -10.36 31.81 -10.38
N ASN A 268 -9.42 31.15 -9.69
CA ASN A 268 -8.56 31.80 -8.70
C ASN A 268 -7.54 32.76 -9.31
N LYS A 269 -6.92 32.41 -10.45
CA LYS A 269 -5.96 33.30 -11.13
C LYS A 269 -6.66 34.58 -11.60
N GLU A 270 -7.88 34.45 -12.13
CA GLU A 270 -8.70 35.59 -12.56
C GLU A 270 -9.14 36.48 -11.39
N LYS A 271 -9.53 35.90 -10.25
CA LYS A 271 -9.86 36.66 -9.03
C LYS A 271 -8.65 37.42 -8.46
N LYS A 272 -7.45 36.84 -8.51
CA LYS A 272 -6.22 37.52 -8.07
C LYS A 272 -5.83 38.66 -9.01
N ALA A 273 -6.02 38.51 -10.31
CA ALA A 273 -5.75 39.54 -11.30
C ALA A 273 -6.74 40.73 -11.24
N LYS A 274 -7.95 40.53 -10.71
CA LYS A 274 -8.95 41.60 -10.49
C LYS A 274 -8.77 42.36 -9.17
N ASN A 275 -7.96 41.83 -8.24
CA ASN A 275 -7.71 42.41 -6.92
C ASN A 275 -6.28 43.00 -6.78
N GLN A 276 -5.54 43.10 -7.89
CA GLN A 276 -4.29 43.85 -8.04
C GLN A 276 -4.55 45.09 -8.89
#